data_AF-A0A0S7BFC2-F1
#
_entry.id   AF-A0A0S7BFC2-F1
#
_cell.length_a   1.000
_cell.length_b   1.000
_cell.length_c   1.000
_cell.angle_alpha   90.00
_cell.angle_beta   90.00
_cell.angle_gamma   90.00
#
_symmetry.space_group_name_H-M   'P 1'
#
loop_
_entity.id
_entity.type
_entity.pdbx_description
1 polymer ?
#
loop_
_entity_poly.entity_id
_entity_poly.type
_entity_poly.pdbx_seq_one_letter_code
_entity_poly.pdbx_strand_id
1 'polypeptide(L)'
;MPATAAPRAQIYYNTPTPDADGRIVYVVKSGETCLSISLLTGVSLTQLRELNSLNEACVLSVGQELLLAQVTAVAPTAGPTTTPTAILPSPTPFNGTGEVCVYLFDDVNGNGVPDENETGIVGGAISLTDRVGKVSLTGTTLGTSVPVCFSDLDEGEYNVSVGVPEGYNATTQLNYTLTVRAGETSNVDFGAQLSGAARVLSPAEGGTSPMLGILGILVLLGGGALGFLALRSRKFR
;
A
#
# COMPACT_ATOMS: atom_id res chain seq x y z
N MET A 1 54.43 58.77 24.14
CA MET A 1 52.98 58.67 24.40
C MET A 1 52.26 58.72 23.06
N PRO A 2 51.70 57.62 22.53
CA PRO A 2 50.86 57.73 21.34
C PRO A 2 49.45 58.16 21.75
N ALA A 3 49.02 59.28 21.20
CA ALA A 3 47.66 59.78 21.28
C ALA A 3 46.77 58.95 20.33
N THR A 4 45.94 58.08 20.88
CA THR A 4 44.92 57.37 20.11
C THR A 4 43.68 58.26 20.01
N ALA A 5 43.54 58.94 18.87
CA ALA A 5 42.33 59.68 18.52
C ALA A 5 41.17 58.69 18.34
N ALA A 6 40.09 58.88 19.10
CA ALA A 6 38.86 58.12 18.89
C ALA A 6 38.31 58.39 17.47
N PRO A 7 37.79 57.36 16.78
CA PRO A 7 37.15 57.55 15.47
C PRO A 7 35.96 58.51 15.62
N ARG A 8 35.87 59.50 14.74
CA ARG A 8 34.74 60.43 14.71
C ARG A 8 33.45 59.64 14.48
N ALA A 9 32.43 59.90 15.29
CA ALA A 9 31.10 59.33 15.09
C ALA A 9 30.64 59.62 13.65
N GLN A 10 30.48 58.57 12.85
CA GLN A 10 29.91 58.69 11.52
C GLN A 10 28.41 58.93 11.70
N ILE A 11 27.96 60.14 11.37
CA ILE A 11 26.53 60.45 11.31
C ILE A 11 25.95 59.63 10.16
N TYR A 12 25.14 58.63 10.49
CA TYR A 12 24.36 57.90 9.51
C TYR A 12 23.29 58.83 8.94
N TYR A 13 23.53 59.42 7.77
CA TYR A 13 22.51 60.08 7.00
C TYR A 13 21.80 59.02 6.15
N ASN A 14 20.50 58.80 6.40
CA ASN A 14 19.68 58.00 5.51
C ASN A 14 19.48 58.79 4.22
N THR A 15 20.10 58.33 3.13
CA THR A 15 19.85 58.90 1.81
C THR A 15 18.38 58.73 1.45
N PRO A 16 17.72 59.75 0.86
CA PRO A 16 16.35 59.61 0.39
C PRO A 16 16.21 58.39 -0.51
N THR A 17 15.18 57.59 -0.29
CA THR A 17 14.82 56.50 -1.20
C THR A 17 14.50 57.11 -2.58
N PRO A 18 15.01 56.55 -3.69
CA PRO A 18 14.65 57.02 -5.03
C PRO A 18 13.14 57.07 -5.25
N ASP A 19 12.66 58.10 -5.95
CA ASP A 19 11.25 58.20 -6.38
C ASP A 19 10.93 57.17 -7.48
N ALA A 20 9.66 57.13 -7.93
CA ALA A 20 9.21 56.19 -8.96
C ALA A 20 9.97 56.34 -10.29
N ASP A 21 10.54 57.52 -10.55
CA ASP A 21 11.35 57.85 -11.73
C ASP A 21 12.86 57.61 -11.49
N GLY A 22 13.21 57.02 -10.34
CA GLY A 22 14.58 56.70 -9.93
C GLY A 22 15.40 57.92 -9.50
N ARG A 23 14.78 59.08 -9.28
CA ARG A 23 15.46 60.29 -8.83
C ARG A 23 15.60 60.29 -7.31
N ILE A 24 16.80 60.57 -6.84
CA ILE A 24 17.09 60.79 -5.43
C ILE A 24 17.14 62.31 -5.23
N VAL A 25 16.17 62.85 -4.49
CA VAL A 25 15.98 64.29 -4.32
C VAL A 25 16.16 64.68 -2.85
N TYR A 26 16.85 65.80 -2.61
CA TYR A 26 17.02 66.42 -1.31
C TYR A 26 16.25 67.74 -1.24
N VAL A 27 15.51 67.98 -0.15
CA VAL A 27 14.82 69.25 0.06
C VAL A 27 15.67 70.14 0.97
N VAL A 28 16.10 71.29 0.45
CA VAL A 28 16.97 72.24 1.15
C VAL A 28 16.29 72.77 2.41
N LYS A 29 16.93 72.63 3.57
CA LYS A 29 16.43 73.15 4.85
C LYS A 29 16.98 74.54 5.14
N SER A 30 16.34 75.23 6.09
CA SER A 30 16.76 76.58 6.50
C SER A 30 18.19 76.57 7.04
N GLY A 31 19.03 77.48 6.52
CA GLY A 31 20.44 77.62 6.91
C GLY A 31 21.43 76.67 6.22
N GLU A 32 20.97 75.83 5.29
CA GLU A 32 21.85 74.93 4.54
C GLU A 32 22.49 75.62 3.33
N THR A 33 23.72 75.21 3.02
CA THR A 33 24.49 75.63 1.85
C THR A 33 24.82 74.42 0.99
N CYS A 34 25.22 74.65 -0.27
CA CYS A 34 25.72 73.55 -1.11
C CYS A 34 26.88 72.79 -0.45
N LEU A 35 27.76 73.49 0.29
CA LEU A 35 28.89 72.85 0.99
C LEU A 35 28.40 71.92 2.10
N SER A 36 27.46 72.35 2.92
CA SER A 36 26.92 71.50 3.99
C SER A 36 26.18 70.29 3.44
N ILE A 37 25.42 70.45 2.35
CA ILE A 37 24.67 69.34 1.70
C ILE A 37 25.61 68.37 1.01
N SER A 38 26.66 68.86 0.33
CA SER A 38 27.69 68.03 -0.30
C SER A 38 28.41 67.15 0.72
N LEU A 39 28.79 67.72 1.87
CA LEU A 39 29.42 66.98 2.97
C LEU A 39 28.46 65.97 3.61
N LEU A 40 27.18 66.31 3.71
CA LEU A 40 26.16 65.45 4.30
C LEU A 40 25.83 64.23 3.43
N THR A 41 25.72 64.45 2.12
CA THR A 41 25.25 63.44 1.15
C THR A 41 26.39 62.68 0.47
N GLY A 42 27.62 63.21 0.53
CA GLY A 42 28.77 62.68 -0.19
C GLY A 42 28.79 63.04 -1.69
N VAL A 43 27.80 63.76 -2.21
CA VAL A 43 27.76 64.24 -3.59
C VAL A 43 28.67 65.46 -3.73
N SER A 44 29.59 65.47 -4.69
CA SER A 44 30.53 66.59 -4.86
C SER A 44 29.82 67.89 -5.25
N LEU A 45 30.37 69.04 -4.87
CA LEU A 45 29.83 70.36 -5.25
C LEU A 45 29.67 70.54 -6.77
N THR A 46 30.58 69.97 -7.55
CA THR A 46 30.51 70.01 -9.01
C THR A 46 29.35 69.17 -9.52
N GLN A 47 29.23 67.93 -9.05
CA GLN A 47 28.12 67.04 -9.42
C GLN A 47 26.77 67.65 -9.02
N LEU A 48 26.68 68.23 -7.83
CA LEU A 48 25.46 68.83 -7.31
C LEU A 48 24.99 70.01 -8.17
N ARG A 49 25.93 70.82 -8.67
CA ARG A 49 25.64 71.94 -9.57
C ARG A 49 25.21 71.47 -10.95
N GLU A 50 25.94 70.50 -11.51
CA GLU A 50 25.65 69.94 -12.84
C GLU A 50 24.26 69.29 -12.89
N LEU A 51 23.92 68.47 -11.89
CA LEU A 51 22.61 67.79 -11.82
C LEU A 51 21.44 68.77 -11.67
N ASN A 52 21.67 69.95 -11.13
CA ASN A 52 20.62 70.93 -10.78
C ASN A 52 20.72 72.23 -11.57
N SER A 53 21.58 72.28 -12.60
CA SER A 53 21.83 73.48 -13.40
C SER A 53 22.15 74.73 -12.56
N LEU A 54 22.89 74.56 -11.47
CA LEU A 54 23.28 75.67 -10.58
C LEU A 54 24.56 76.34 -11.10
N ASN A 55 24.65 77.66 -10.90
CA ASN A 55 25.85 78.42 -11.21
C ASN A 55 26.98 78.18 -10.18
N GLU A 56 28.16 78.76 -10.41
CA GLU A 56 29.31 78.62 -9.51
C GLU A 56 29.06 79.14 -8.09
N ALA A 57 28.18 80.13 -7.93
CA ALA A 57 27.81 80.67 -6.63
C ALA A 57 26.94 79.70 -5.79
N CYS A 58 26.37 78.66 -6.42
CA CYS A 58 25.60 77.59 -5.76
C CYS A 58 24.57 78.12 -4.74
N VAL A 59 23.77 79.09 -5.19
CA VAL A 59 22.75 79.72 -4.36
C VAL A 59 21.55 78.77 -4.24
N LEU A 60 21.18 78.42 -3.02
CA LEU A 60 20.05 77.55 -2.72
C LEU A 60 18.94 78.32 -2.01
N SER A 61 17.69 77.96 -2.31
CA SER A 61 16.51 78.46 -1.59
C SER A 61 15.96 77.38 -0.65
N VAL A 62 15.45 77.79 0.51
CA VAL A 62 14.79 76.85 1.43
C VAL A 62 13.56 76.24 0.74
N GLY A 63 13.42 74.92 0.84
CA GLY A 63 12.36 74.16 0.16
C GLY A 63 12.69 73.76 -1.28
N GLN A 64 13.84 74.18 -1.83
CA GLN A 64 14.28 73.77 -3.15
C GLN A 64 14.57 72.27 -3.17
N GLU A 65 14.03 71.58 -4.18
CA GLU A 65 14.37 70.20 -4.50
C GLU A 65 15.68 70.14 -5.27
N LEU A 66 16.61 69.31 -4.79
CA LEU A 66 17.94 69.16 -5.32
C LEU A 66 18.17 67.70 -5.69
N LEU A 67 18.32 67.43 -6.98
CA LEU A 67 18.64 66.13 -7.53
C LEU A 67 20.06 65.73 -7.10
N LEU A 68 20.16 64.70 -6.27
CA LEU A 68 21.42 64.14 -5.80
C LEU A 68 21.96 63.07 -6.75
N ALA A 69 21.06 62.27 -7.34
CA ALA A 69 21.37 61.26 -8.34
C ALA A 69 20.10 60.84 -9.07
N GLN A 70 20.24 60.25 -10.25
CA GLN A 70 19.18 59.51 -10.90
C GLN A 70 19.69 58.11 -11.19
N VAL A 71 19.04 57.10 -10.63
CA VAL A 71 19.27 55.70 -10.96
C VAL A 71 18.28 55.32 -12.04
N THR A 72 18.76 54.94 -13.22
CA THR A 72 17.88 54.33 -14.22
C THR A 72 17.43 53.00 -13.66
N ALA A 73 16.14 52.87 -13.36
CA ALA A 73 15.55 51.57 -13.07
C ALA A 73 15.76 50.71 -14.32
N VAL A 74 16.67 49.74 -14.24
CA VAL A 74 16.82 48.74 -15.28
C VAL A 74 15.46 48.03 -15.33
N ALA A 75 14.83 48.03 -16.50
CA ALA A 75 13.60 47.27 -16.71
C ALA A 75 13.80 45.86 -16.12
N PRO A 76 12.82 45.30 -15.40
CA PRO A 76 12.98 44.01 -14.75
C PRO A 76 13.51 43.02 -15.80
N THR A 77 14.75 42.56 -15.62
CA THR A 77 15.28 41.45 -16.39
C THR A 77 14.27 40.34 -16.22
N ALA A 78 13.73 39.84 -17.35
CA ALA A 78 12.82 38.70 -17.33
C ALA A 78 13.41 37.65 -16.40
N GLY A 79 12.67 37.30 -15.34
CA GLY A 79 13.11 36.29 -14.39
C GLY A 79 13.48 35.00 -15.13
N PRO A 80 14.26 34.09 -14.51
CA PRO A 80 14.56 32.81 -15.13
C PRO A 80 13.25 32.19 -15.59
N THR A 81 13.13 31.92 -16.89
CA THR A 81 12.06 31.08 -17.40
C THR A 81 12.09 29.80 -16.58
N THR A 82 10.98 29.43 -15.96
CA THR A 82 10.89 28.18 -15.20
C THR A 82 11.32 27.06 -16.13
N THR A 83 12.49 26.48 -15.90
CA THR A 83 12.84 25.19 -16.50
C THR A 83 11.70 24.26 -16.10
N PRO A 84 10.98 23.64 -17.06
CA PRO A 84 9.96 22.68 -16.71
C PRO A 84 10.57 21.66 -15.76
N THR A 85 10.02 21.55 -14.57
CA THR A 85 10.33 20.44 -13.68
C THR A 85 10.09 19.18 -14.50
N ALA A 86 11.14 18.37 -14.69
CA ALA A 86 10.98 17.07 -15.32
C ALA A 86 9.85 16.36 -14.58
N ILE A 87 8.80 15.99 -15.31
CA ILE A 87 7.77 15.10 -14.79
C ILE A 87 8.52 13.84 -14.35
N LEU A 88 8.71 13.69 -13.04
CA LEU A 88 9.03 12.40 -12.47
C LEU A 88 7.96 11.44 -12.98
N PRO A 89 8.32 10.24 -13.46
CA PRO A 89 7.29 9.25 -13.75
C PRO A 89 6.42 9.16 -12.50
N SER A 90 5.12 9.38 -12.67
CA SER A 90 4.15 8.96 -11.65
C SER A 90 4.49 7.51 -11.35
N PRO A 91 4.61 7.09 -10.07
CA PRO A 91 4.85 5.69 -9.75
C PRO A 91 3.81 4.90 -10.54
N THR A 92 4.28 4.14 -11.53
CA THR A 92 3.41 3.25 -12.26
C THR A 92 2.85 2.33 -11.18
N PRO A 93 1.53 2.20 -11.00
CA PRO A 93 0.98 1.28 -10.02
C PRO A 93 1.67 -0.05 -10.24
N PHE A 94 2.43 -0.50 -9.24
CA PHE A 94 3.15 -1.74 -9.34
C PHE A 94 2.06 -2.80 -9.36
N ASN A 95 1.85 -3.45 -10.51
CA ASN A 95 1.07 -4.68 -10.56
C ASN A 95 1.90 -5.74 -9.81
N GLY A 96 1.83 -5.70 -8.49
CA GLY A 96 2.43 -6.74 -7.67
C GLY A 96 1.48 -7.90 -7.56
N THR A 97 2.04 -9.05 -7.25
CA THR A 97 1.27 -10.24 -6.96
C THR A 97 1.19 -10.45 -5.46
N GLY A 98 0.10 -11.07 -5.01
CA GLY A 98 -0.05 -11.58 -3.66
C GLY A 98 -0.17 -13.10 -3.65
N GLU A 99 -0.45 -13.64 -2.45
CA GLU A 99 -0.61 -15.05 -2.19
C GLU A 99 -1.86 -15.30 -1.34
N VAL A 100 -2.60 -16.36 -1.64
CA VAL A 100 -3.72 -16.82 -0.81
C VAL A 100 -3.47 -18.25 -0.36
N CYS A 101 -3.43 -18.48 0.95
CA CYS A 101 -3.23 -19.79 1.56
C CYS A 101 -4.52 -20.30 2.20
N VAL A 102 -4.92 -21.53 1.85
CA VAL A 102 -6.16 -22.16 2.30
C VAL A 102 -5.86 -23.36 3.18
N TYR A 103 -6.47 -23.39 4.36
CA TYR A 103 -6.36 -24.50 5.31
C TYR A 103 -7.75 -25.04 5.64
N LEU A 104 -7.91 -26.37 5.59
CA LEU A 104 -9.13 -27.05 6.04
C LEU A 104 -8.75 -27.95 7.21
N PHE A 105 -9.30 -27.73 8.38
CA PHE A 105 -8.96 -28.45 9.62
C PHE A 105 -10.14 -29.20 10.22
N ASP A 106 -9.83 -30.25 10.97
CA ASP A 106 -10.78 -31.02 11.76
C ASP A 106 -11.10 -30.25 13.04
N ASP A 107 -12.22 -29.53 13.02
CA ASP A 107 -12.70 -28.64 14.09
C ASP A 107 -13.33 -29.46 15.23
N VAL A 108 -12.51 -30.25 15.93
CA VAL A 108 -12.94 -31.24 16.93
C VAL A 108 -13.81 -30.62 18.01
N ASN A 109 -13.52 -29.37 18.39
CA ASN A 109 -14.24 -28.68 19.46
C ASN A 109 -15.41 -27.80 18.96
N GLY A 110 -15.50 -27.52 17.66
CA GLY A 110 -16.58 -26.77 17.03
C GLY A 110 -16.50 -25.25 17.21
N ASN A 111 -15.32 -24.72 17.49
CA ASN A 111 -15.11 -23.28 17.69
C ASN A 111 -14.84 -22.53 16.38
N GLY A 112 -14.60 -23.24 15.27
CA GLY A 112 -14.30 -22.67 13.96
C GLY A 112 -12.94 -21.98 13.85
N VAL A 113 -12.01 -22.25 14.76
CA VAL A 113 -10.64 -21.69 14.79
C VAL A 113 -9.64 -22.82 14.94
N PRO A 114 -8.61 -22.93 14.08
CA PRO A 114 -7.66 -24.03 14.14
C PRO A 114 -6.84 -23.99 15.43
N ASP A 115 -6.86 -25.09 16.17
CA ASP A 115 -6.09 -25.28 17.41
C ASP A 115 -4.89 -26.24 17.22
N GLU A 116 -3.94 -26.26 18.17
CA GLU A 116 -2.75 -27.14 18.12
C GLU A 116 -3.08 -28.64 18.07
N ASN A 117 -4.29 -29.01 18.52
CA ASN A 117 -4.78 -30.39 18.51
C ASN A 117 -5.61 -30.74 17.27
N GLU A 118 -5.78 -29.81 16.33
CA GLU A 118 -6.60 -29.97 15.14
C GLU A 118 -5.72 -30.08 13.89
N THR A 119 -5.88 -31.18 13.16
CA THR A 119 -5.08 -31.45 11.96
C THR A 119 -5.83 -31.08 10.70
N GLY A 120 -5.07 -30.91 9.61
CA GLY A 120 -5.66 -30.71 8.29
C GLY A 120 -6.47 -31.91 7.82
N ILE A 121 -7.55 -31.64 7.09
CA ILE A 121 -8.36 -32.65 6.42
C ILE A 121 -7.91 -32.76 4.96
N VAL A 122 -7.57 -33.97 4.53
CA VAL A 122 -7.21 -34.23 3.13
C VAL A 122 -8.45 -34.34 2.24
N GLY A 123 -8.34 -33.86 1.00
CA GLY A 123 -9.34 -34.16 -0.03
C GLY A 123 -10.47 -33.14 -0.18
N GLY A 124 -10.47 -32.04 0.57
CA GLY A 124 -11.37 -30.91 0.35
C GLY A 124 -11.04 -30.18 -0.94
N ALA A 125 -12.04 -29.86 -1.75
CA ALA A 125 -11.86 -29.20 -3.05
C ALA A 125 -11.82 -27.68 -2.88
N ILE A 126 -10.72 -27.03 -3.29
CA ILE A 126 -10.54 -25.58 -3.18
C ILE A 126 -10.86 -24.94 -4.53
N SER A 127 -11.58 -23.82 -4.54
CA SER A 127 -11.79 -22.97 -5.71
C SER A 127 -11.51 -21.51 -5.37
N LEU A 128 -10.60 -20.88 -6.12
CA LEU A 128 -10.24 -19.47 -6.02
C LEU A 128 -10.55 -18.78 -7.35
N THR A 129 -11.44 -17.79 -7.34
CA THR A 129 -11.87 -17.09 -8.56
C THR A 129 -11.84 -15.58 -8.32
N ASP A 130 -11.40 -14.81 -9.30
CA ASP A 130 -11.49 -13.34 -9.21
C ASP A 130 -12.90 -12.84 -9.58
N ARG A 131 -13.24 -11.61 -9.16
CA ARG A 131 -14.57 -11.03 -9.42
C ARG A 131 -14.89 -10.86 -10.91
N VAL A 132 -13.87 -10.73 -11.75
CA VAL A 132 -14.00 -10.53 -13.20
C VAL A 132 -13.99 -11.83 -13.99
N GLY A 133 -13.73 -12.98 -13.35
CA GLY A 133 -13.67 -14.30 -13.96
C GLY A 133 -12.45 -14.56 -14.86
N LYS A 134 -11.38 -13.75 -14.76
CA LYS A 134 -10.12 -13.94 -15.49
C LYS A 134 -9.27 -15.02 -14.82
N VAL A 135 -9.29 -15.11 -13.49
CA VAL A 135 -8.57 -16.11 -12.70
C VAL A 135 -9.56 -17.15 -12.18
N SER A 136 -9.28 -18.43 -12.42
CA SER A 136 -10.01 -19.55 -11.83
C SER A 136 -9.01 -20.68 -11.55
N LEU A 137 -8.63 -20.82 -10.29
CA LEU A 137 -7.66 -21.81 -9.81
C LEU A 137 -8.38 -22.80 -8.89
N THR A 138 -7.93 -24.05 -8.94
CA THR A 138 -8.46 -25.13 -8.10
C THR A 138 -7.34 -25.86 -7.39
N GLY A 139 -7.62 -26.38 -6.19
CA GLY A 139 -6.67 -27.17 -5.41
C GLY A 139 -7.36 -28.24 -4.59
N THR A 140 -6.58 -29.01 -3.84
CA THR A 140 -7.10 -30.00 -2.89
C THR A 140 -6.37 -29.86 -1.57
N THR A 141 -7.11 -29.81 -0.47
CA THR A 141 -6.55 -29.61 0.88
C THR A 141 -5.67 -30.80 1.29
N LEU A 142 -4.67 -30.50 2.11
CA LEU A 142 -3.72 -31.48 2.63
C LEU A 142 -4.18 -32.00 3.99
N GLY A 143 -3.89 -33.27 4.29
CA GLY A 143 -4.16 -33.88 5.60
C GLY A 143 -3.12 -33.56 6.67
N THR A 144 -2.39 -32.44 6.50
CA THR A 144 -1.27 -32.01 7.35
C THR A 144 -1.56 -30.60 7.86
N SER A 145 -0.78 -30.09 8.81
CA SER A 145 -0.88 -28.71 9.31
C SER A 145 -0.38 -27.64 8.33
N VAL A 146 -0.15 -27.99 7.05
CA VAL A 146 0.39 -27.09 6.03
C VAL A 146 -0.74 -26.64 5.11
N PRO A 147 -0.99 -25.33 4.94
CA PRO A 147 -2.00 -24.83 4.02
C PRO A 147 -1.59 -25.01 2.55
N VAL A 148 -2.58 -24.99 1.66
CA VAL A 148 -2.37 -24.96 0.21
C VAL A 148 -2.37 -23.50 -0.25
N CYS A 149 -1.26 -23.05 -0.82
CA CYS A 149 -1.09 -21.65 -1.23
C CYS A 149 -1.13 -21.48 -2.76
N PHE A 150 -1.79 -20.41 -3.19
CA PHE A 150 -1.82 -19.92 -4.58
C PHE A 150 -1.04 -18.62 -4.64
N SER A 151 0.12 -18.64 -5.29
CA SER A 151 0.97 -17.47 -5.50
C SER A 151 0.65 -16.77 -6.82
N ASP A 152 1.33 -15.64 -7.06
CA ASP A 152 1.29 -14.91 -8.34
C ASP A 152 -0.11 -14.40 -8.71
N LEU A 153 -0.91 -14.04 -7.69
CA LEU A 153 -2.25 -13.50 -7.86
C LEU A 153 -2.17 -11.99 -8.06
N ASP A 154 -2.68 -11.50 -9.20
CA ASP A 154 -2.84 -10.06 -9.46
C ASP A 154 -3.63 -9.41 -8.32
N GLU A 155 -3.34 -8.15 -7.97
CA GLU A 155 -4.14 -7.40 -6.99
C GLU A 155 -5.62 -7.33 -7.42
N GLY A 156 -6.52 -7.56 -6.47
CA GLY A 156 -7.95 -7.54 -6.77
C GLY A 156 -8.82 -8.23 -5.74
N GLU A 157 -10.10 -8.32 -6.06
CA GLU A 157 -11.11 -8.99 -5.25
C GLU A 157 -11.26 -10.44 -5.70
N TYR A 158 -11.06 -11.37 -4.77
CA TYR A 158 -11.17 -12.81 -4.99
C TYR A 158 -12.24 -13.42 -4.10
N ASN A 159 -12.90 -14.46 -4.63
CA ASN A 159 -13.73 -15.38 -3.88
C ASN A 159 -12.99 -16.70 -3.71
N VAL A 160 -12.83 -17.14 -2.47
CA VAL A 160 -12.27 -18.43 -2.11
C VAL A 160 -13.37 -19.30 -1.52
N SER A 161 -13.41 -20.56 -1.96
CA SER A 161 -14.40 -21.52 -1.47
C SER A 161 -13.79 -22.91 -1.30
N VAL A 162 -14.35 -23.67 -0.37
CA VAL A 162 -13.94 -25.05 -0.10
C VAL A 162 -15.15 -25.97 -0.09
N GLY A 163 -15.07 -27.04 -0.88
CA GLY A 163 -15.94 -28.20 -0.77
C GLY A 163 -15.39 -29.17 0.27
N VAL A 164 -16.11 -29.36 1.36
CA VAL A 164 -15.76 -30.32 2.41
C VAL A 164 -15.86 -31.75 1.86
N PRO A 165 -14.87 -32.63 2.11
CA PRO A 165 -14.88 -34.00 1.59
C PRO A 165 -15.99 -34.85 2.23
N GLU A 166 -16.26 -36.00 1.61
CA GLU A 166 -17.25 -36.94 2.14
C GLU A 166 -16.94 -37.36 3.58
N GLY A 167 -18.00 -37.50 4.37
CA GLY A 167 -17.88 -37.90 5.77
C GLY A 167 -17.53 -36.77 6.72
N TYR A 168 -17.44 -35.51 6.26
CA TYR A 168 -17.30 -34.33 7.09
C TYR A 168 -18.48 -33.37 6.91
N ASN A 169 -18.80 -32.61 7.96
CA ASN A 169 -19.77 -31.52 7.94
C ASN A 169 -19.05 -30.21 8.22
N ALA A 170 -19.33 -29.17 7.44
CA ALA A 170 -18.77 -27.85 7.66
C ALA A 170 -19.20 -27.28 9.02
N THR A 171 -18.26 -26.71 9.77
CA THR A 171 -18.52 -25.93 11.00
C THR A 171 -18.33 -24.43 10.79
N THR A 172 -17.71 -24.05 9.67
CA THR A 172 -17.45 -22.67 9.25
C THR A 172 -18.12 -22.35 7.93
N GLN A 173 -18.06 -21.09 7.51
CA GLN A 173 -18.55 -20.69 6.19
C GLN A 173 -17.61 -21.21 5.10
N LEU A 174 -18.19 -21.79 4.04
CA LEU A 174 -17.45 -22.43 2.94
C LEU A 174 -17.06 -21.47 1.81
N ASN A 175 -17.30 -20.17 1.98
CA ASN A 175 -16.88 -19.15 1.04
C ASN A 175 -16.51 -17.85 1.75
N TYR A 176 -15.45 -17.20 1.27
CA TYR A 176 -15.03 -15.87 1.72
C TYR A 176 -14.67 -15.00 0.51
N THR A 177 -14.88 -13.70 0.65
CA THR A 177 -14.39 -12.71 -0.31
C THR A 177 -13.26 -11.92 0.36
N LEU A 178 -12.14 -11.78 -0.33
CA LEU A 178 -10.97 -11.08 0.18
C LEU A 178 -10.33 -10.22 -0.91
N THR A 179 -9.71 -9.12 -0.50
CA THR A 179 -8.92 -8.25 -1.36
C THR A 179 -7.45 -8.66 -1.28
N VAL A 180 -6.88 -9.15 -2.37
CA VAL A 180 -5.43 -9.42 -2.48
C VAL A 180 -4.70 -8.13 -2.81
N ARG A 181 -3.64 -7.82 -2.06
CA ARG A 181 -2.71 -6.72 -2.30
C ARG A 181 -1.32 -7.23 -2.66
N ALA A 182 -0.54 -6.41 -3.34
CA ALA A 182 0.83 -6.73 -3.74
C ALA A 182 1.70 -7.06 -2.51
N GLY A 183 2.33 -8.23 -2.54
CA GLY A 183 3.19 -8.73 -1.48
C GLY A 183 2.46 -9.19 -0.20
N GLU A 184 1.13 -9.22 -0.21
CA GLU A 184 0.32 -9.73 0.90
C GLU A 184 0.14 -11.25 0.77
N THR A 185 0.28 -11.96 1.90
CA THR A 185 -0.18 -13.35 2.04
C THR A 185 -1.46 -13.34 2.88
N SER A 186 -2.57 -13.77 2.29
CA SER A 186 -3.86 -13.88 2.97
C SER A 186 -4.14 -15.34 3.35
N ASN A 187 -4.28 -15.62 4.65
CA ASN A 187 -4.65 -16.93 5.17
C ASN A 187 -6.15 -17.05 5.35
N VAL A 188 -6.73 -18.14 4.86
CA VAL A 188 -8.17 -18.43 4.98
C VAL A 188 -8.37 -19.85 5.48
N ASP A 189 -8.98 -19.94 6.65
CA ASP A 189 -9.18 -21.20 7.35
C ASP A 189 -10.64 -21.65 7.28
N PHE A 190 -10.83 -22.95 7.11
CA PHE A 190 -12.12 -23.62 7.04
C PHE A 190 -12.15 -24.77 8.05
N GLY A 191 -13.13 -24.77 8.93
CA GLY A 191 -13.40 -25.87 9.87
C GLY A 191 -14.46 -26.83 9.34
N ALA A 192 -14.23 -28.13 9.57
CA ALA A 192 -15.23 -29.17 9.39
C ALA A 192 -15.07 -30.26 10.46
N GLN A 193 -16.16 -30.96 10.80
CA GLN A 193 -16.19 -32.06 11.76
C GLN A 193 -16.57 -33.38 11.12
N LEU A 194 -15.99 -34.48 11.61
CA LEU A 194 -16.37 -35.82 11.18
C LEU A 194 -17.88 -36.05 11.38
N SER A 195 -18.59 -36.35 10.31
CA SER A 195 -20.01 -36.68 10.34
C SER A 195 -20.23 -37.96 11.14
N GLY A 196 -21.28 -38.02 11.96
CA GLY A 196 -21.67 -39.25 12.67
C GLY A 196 -21.87 -40.47 11.75
N ALA A 197 -22.16 -40.26 10.46
CA ALA A 197 -22.24 -41.30 9.43
C ALA A 197 -20.87 -41.84 8.97
N ALA A 198 -19.79 -41.08 9.10
CA ALA A 198 -18.42 -41.47 8.71
C ALA A 198 -17.76 -42.39 9.75
N ARG A 199 -18.22 -42.35 11.01
CA ARG A 199 -17.81 -43.29 12.08
C ARG A 199 -18.11 -44.76 11.77
N VAL A 200 -18.83 -45.08 10.70
CA VAL A 200 -19.27 -46.43 10.34
C VAL A 200 -18.38 -47.09 9.27
N LEU A 201 -17.40 -46.39 8.70
CA LEU A 201 -16.45 -46.98 7.74
C LEU A 201 -15.14 -47.43 8.41
N SER A 202 -15.24 -48.23 9.47
CA SER A 202 -14.16 -49.19 9.74
C SER A 202 -14.18 -50.22 8.61
N PRO A 203 -13.05 -50.73 8.10
CA PRO A 203 -13.07 -51.92 7.27
C PRO A 203 -13.82 -52.97 8.08
N ALA A 204 -14.92 -53.49 7.55
CA ALA A 204 -15.54 -54.67 8.11
C ALA A 204 -14.49 -55.78 8.02
N GLU A 205 -13.69 -55.95 9.09
CA GLU A 205 -13.05 -57.22 9.37
C GLU A 205 -14.17 -58.25 9.29
N GLY A 206 -14.05 -59.13 8.30
CA GLY A 206 -15.01 -60.18 8.00
C GLY A 206 -15.14 -61.14 9.17
N GLY A 207 -15.93 -60.76 10.17
CA GLY A 207 -16.44 -61.64 11.20
C GLY A 207 -17.51 -62.51 10.57
N THR A 208 -17.10 -63.69 10.09
CA THR A 208 -18.03 -64.74 9.66
C THR A 208 -19.06 -64.99 10.75
N SER A 209 -20.31 -64.60 10.49
CA SER A 209 -21.43 -64.93 11.37
C SER A 209 -21.62 -66.46 11.39
N PRO A 210 -21.50 -67.15 12.54
CA PRO A 210 -21.64 -68.61 12.61
C PRO A 210 -23.08 -69.10 12.35
N MET A 211 -24.04 -68.19 12.19
CA MET A 211 -25.46 -68.52 11.98
C MET A 211 -25.81 -68.95 10.55
N LEU A 212 -25.00 -68.60 9.53
CA LEU A 212 -25.24 -69.08 8.15
C LEU A 212 -24.57 -70.44 7.85
N GLY A 213 -23.55 -70.83 8.61
CA GLY A 213 -22.86 -72.13 8.42
C GLY A 213 -23.74 -73.33 8.78
N ILE A 214 -24.64 -73.19 9.75
CA ILE A 214 -25.49 -74.28 10.23
C ILE A 214 -26.63 -74.57 9.23
N LEU A 215 -27.18 -73.54 8.57
CA LEU A 215 -28.19 -73.74 7.53
C LEU A 215 -27.61 -74.42 6.28
N GLY A 216 -26.37 -74.07 5.89
CA GLY A 216 -25.69 -74.67 4.74
C GLY A 216 -25.41 -76.17 4.92
N ILE A 217 -25.03 -76.60 6.12
CA ILE A 217 -24.77 -78.02 6.43
C ILE A 217 -26.06 -78.84 6.41
N LEU A 218 -27.18 -78.31 6.91
CA LEU A 218 -28.47 -79.00 6.88
C LEU A 218 -29.03 -79.18 5.46
N VAL A 219 -28.84 -78.19 4.58
CA VAL A 219 -29.25 -78.30 3.17
C VAL A 219 -28.39 -79.31 2.40
N LEU A 220 -27.07 -79.37 2.66
CA LEU A 220 -26.19 -80.35 2.00
C LEU A 220 -26.46 -81.79 2.45
N LEU A 221 -26.72 -82.01 3.74
CA LEU A 221 -27.07 -83.35 4.25
C LEU A 221 -28.46 -83.80 3.76
N GLY A 222 -29.44 -82.90 3.67
CA GLY A 222 -30.76 -83.20 3.11
C GLY A 222 -30.74 -83.50 1.60
N GLY A 223 -29.97 -82.72 0.83
CA GLY A 223 -29.82 -82.92 -0.62
C GLY A 223 -29.08 -84.20 -0.99
N GLY A 224 -28.04 -84.57 -0.21
CA GLY A 224 -27.29 -85.82 -0.41
C GLY A 224 -28.13 -87.09 -0.21
N ALA A 225 -29.01 -87.10 0.79
CA ALA A 225 -29.90 -88.24 1.06
C ALA A 225 -30.93 -88.47 -0.06
N LEU A 226 -31.52 -87.40 -0.59
CA LEU A 226 -32.46 -87.46 -1.71
C LEU A 226 -31.76 -87.86 -3.02
N GLY A 227 -30.56 -87.36 -3.28
CA GLY A 227 -29.74 -87.74 -4.44
C GLY A 227 -29.36 -89.23 -4.42
N PHE A 228 -28.97 -89.77 -3.27
CA PHE A 228 -28.60 -91.18 -3.13
C PHE A 228 -29.80 -92.13 -3.34
N LEU A 229 -30.99 -91.77 -2.83
CA LEU A 229 -32.21 -92.55 -3.05
C LEU A 229 -32.65 -92.56 -4.52
N ALA A 230 -32.51 -91.44 -5.23
CA ALA A 230 -32.81 -91.34 -6.66
C ALA A 230 -31.81 -92.11 -7.54
N LEU A 231 -30.55 -92.20 -7.15
CA LEU A 231 -29.54 -93.03 -7.82
C LEU A 231 -29.75 -94.52 -7.56
N ARG A 232 -30.19 -94.90 -6.36
CA ARG A 232 -30.47 -96.30 -6.02
C ARG A 232 -31.72 -96.85 -6.72
N SER A 233 -32.75 -96.03 -6.91
CA SER A 233 -33.98 -96.45 -7.61
C SER A 233 -33.82 -96.60 -9.13
N ARG A 234 -32.76 -96.01 -9.72
CA ARG A 234 -32.40 -96.21 -11.13
C ARG A 234 -31.65 -97.51 -11.42
N LYS A 235 -31.12 -98.19 -10.39
CA LYS A 235 -30.32 -99.41 -10.54
C LYS A 235 -31.14 -100.71 -10.43
N PHE A 236 -32.46 -100.61 -10.27
CA PHE A 236 -33.39 -101.74 -10.12
C PHE A 236 -34.57 -101.69 -11.11
N ARG A 237 -34.39 -101.06 -12.28
CA ARG A 237 -35.33 -101.13 -13.40
C ARG A 237 -34.66 -101.74 -14.61
#